data_AF-A0A2N1S5U4-F1
#
_entry.id   AF-A0A2N1S5U4-F1
#
_cell.length_a   1.000
_cell.length_b   1.000
_cell.length_c   1.000
_cell.angle_alpha   90.00
_cell.angle_beta   90.00
_cell.angle_gamma   90.00
#
_symmetry.space_group_name_H-M   'P 1'
#
loop_
_entity.id
_entity.type
_entity.pdbx_description
1 polymer ?
#
loop_
_entity_poly.entity_id
_entity_poly.type
_entity_poly.pdbx_seq_one_letter_code
_entity_poly.pdbx_strand_id
1 'polypeptide(L)' 'MAPEAPTIPTFPALNWTYENGLYCIAEADADKLLDYGENTLLLFAHHYDQYLRQMRLILDALAKP' A
#
# COMPACT_ATOMS: atom_id res chain seq x y z
N MET A 1 12.82 -21.52 0.52
CA MET A 1 11.39 -21.15 0.57
C MET A 1 11.22 -19.89 -0.25
N ALA A 2 10.15 -19.75 -1.02
CA ALA A 2 9.90 -18.51 -1.75
C ALA A 2 9.63 -17.37 -0.76
N PRO A 3 10.09 -16.13 -1.03
CA PRO A 3 9.76 -14.98 -0.20
C PRO A 3 8.24 -14.77 -0.18
N GLU A 4 7.72 -14.26 0.93
CA GLU A 4 6.30 -13.92 1.05
C GLU A 4 6.01 -12.61 0.30
N ALA A 5 4.90 -12.56 -0.43
CA ALA A 5 4.50 -11.35 -1.14
C ALA A 5 3.96 -10.30 -0.15
N PRO A 6 4.31 -9.02 -0.30
CA PRO A 6 3.76 -7.98 0.54
C PRO A 6 2.24 -7.87 0.35
N THR A 7 1.52 -7.70 1.45
CA THR A 7 0.07 -7.53 1.41
C THR A 7 -0.30 -6.18 0.82
N ILE A 8 -1.26 -6.17 -0.11
CA ILE A 8 -1.79 -4.92 -0.67
C ILE A 8 -2.53 -4.19 0.45
N PRO A 9 -2.18 -2.92 0.75
CA PRO A 9 -2.86 -2.17 1.78
C PRO A 9 -4.30 -1.87 1.38
N THR A 10 -5.21 -1.95 2.34
CA THR A 10 -6.63 -1.65 2.13
C THR A 10 -6.90 -0.17 2.25
N PHE A 11 -7.78 0.36 1.40
CA PHE A 11 -8.24 1.74 1.52
C PHE A 11 -8.86 1.99 2.92
N PRO A 12 -8.52 3.08 3.61
CA PRO A 12 -9.01 3.34 4.95
C PRO A 12 -10.53 3.57 4.97
N ALA A 13 -11.18 3.16 6.05
CA ALA A 13 -12.57 3.55 6.30
C ALA A 13 -12.63 5.03 6.69
N LEU A 14 -13.33 5.82 5.89
CA LEU A 14 -13.49 7.27 6.07
C LEU A 14 -14.96 7.61 6.32
N ASN A 15 -15.22 8.53 7.25
CA ASN A 15 -16.56 9.04 7.47
C ASN A 15 -16.68 10.44 6.87
N TRP A 16 -17.72 10.62 6.08
CA TRP A 16 -18.05 11.90 5.47
C TRP A 16 -19.38 12.37 6.06
N THR A 17 -19.44 13.62 6.47
CA THR A 17 -20.67 14.28 6.88
C THR A 17 -21.11 15.25 5.78
N TYR A 18 -22.40 15.58 5.76
CA TYR A 18 -22.93 16.57 4.83
C TYR A 18 -23.54 17.71 5.62
N GLU A 19 -22.94 18.89 5.52
CA GLU A 19 -23.31 20.08 6.30
C GLU A 19 -23.25 21.33 5.43
N ASN A 20 -24.23 22.22 5.57
CA ASN A 20 -24.30 23.49 4.83
C ASN A 20 -24.18 23.35 3.30
N GLY A 21 -24.65 22.23 2.74
CA GLY A 21 -24.59 21.96 1.31
C GLY A 21 -23.27 21.33 0.82
N LEU A 22 -22.33 21.03 1.72
CA LEU A 22 -20.99 20.54 1.41
C LEU A 22 -20.70 19.21 2.11
N TYR A 23 -19.90 18.36 1.47
CA TYR A 23 -19.33 17.18 2.13
C TYR A 23 -18.10 17.59 2.93
N CYS A 24 -18.11 17.24 4.22
CA CYS A 24 -17.05 17.50 5.16
C CYS A 24 -16.45 16.17 5.63
N ILE A 25 -15.17 16.18 5.96
CA ILE A 25 -14.46 15.05 6.56
C ILE A 25 -13.84 15.56 7.86
N ALA A 26 -13.89 14.73 8.90
CA ALA A 26 -13.20 15.05 10.15
C ALA A 26 -11.68 15.04 9.93
N GLU A 27 -10.95 15.86 10.67
CA GLU A 27 -9.48 15.92 10.62
C GLU A 27 -8.85 14.52 10.74
N ALA A 28 -9.30 13.71 11.69
CA ALA A 28 -8.79 12.36 11.89
C ALA A 28 -9.03 11.42 10.69
N ASP A 29 -10.07 11.64 9.89
CA ASP A 29 -10.32 10.86 8.67
C ASP A 29 -9.52 11.42 7.48
N ALA A 30 -9.29 12.74 7.43
CA ALA A 30 -8.33 13.33 6.50
C ALA A 30 -6.90 12.82 6.74
N ASP A 31 -6.47 12.74 8.00
CA ASP A 31 -5.16 12.19 8.39
C ASP A 31 -4.97 10.76 7.93
N LYS A 32 -5.99 9.90 8.09
CA LYS A 32 -5.95 8.51 7.59
C LYS A 32 -5.80 8.45 6.08
N LEU A 33 -6.52 9.32 5.36
CA LEU A 33 -6.43 9.38 3.90
C LEU A 33 -5.04 9.85 3.44
N LEU A 34 -4.48 10.86 4.11
CA LEU A 34 -3.13 11.34 3.85
C LEU A 34 -2.09 10.26 4.16
N ASP A 35 -2.16 9.63 5.33
CA ASP A 35 -1.24 8.55 5.72
C ASP A 35 -1.29 7.35 4.75
N TYR A 36 -2.49 6.99 4.30
CA TYR A 36 -2.64 5.94 3.30
C TYR A 36 -1.91 6.29 2.00
N GLY A 37 -2.11 7.51 1.48
CA GLY A 37 -1.51 7.95 0.23
C GLY A 37 -0.01 8.21 0.31
N GLU A 38 0.43 8.89 1.37
CA GLU A 38 1.78 9.44 1.50
C GLU A 38 2.75 8.48 2.17
N ASN A 39 2.28 7.56 3.00
CA ASN A 39 3.15 6.62 3.72
C ASN A 39 2.88 5.17 3.32
N THR A 40 1.64 4.71 3.48
CA THR A 40 1.30 3.29 3.34
C THR A 40 1.52 2.77 1.92
N LEU A 41 1.05 3.49 0.90
CA LEU A 41 1.25 3.10 -0.51
C LEU A 41 2.72 3.15 -0.93
N LEU A 42 3.48 4.15 -0.46
CA LEU A 42 4.91 4.26 -0.77
C LEU A 42 5.72 3.12 -0.14
N LEU A 43 5.42 2.77 1.11
CA LEU A 43 6.05 1.64 1.78
C LEU A 43 5.72 0.32 1.08
N PHE A 44 4.46 0.11 0.70
CA PHE A 44 4.06 -1.06 -0.09
C PHE A 44 4.83 -1.13 -1.41
N ALA A 45 4.91 -0.03 -2.16
CA ALA A 45 5.63 0.01 -3.44
C ALA A 45 7.11 -0.37 -3.26
N HIS A 46 7.75 0.11 -2.19
CA HIS A 46 9.13 -0.25 -1.86
C HIS A 46 9.28 -1.76 -1.57
N HIS A 47 8.44 -2.32 -0.71
CA HIS A 47 8.48 -3.75 -0.39
C HIS A 47 8.16 -4.62 -1.61
N TYR A 48 7.25 -4.19 -2.47
CA TYR A 48 6.90 -4.89 -3.69
C TYR A 48 8.06 -4.93 -4.69
N ASP A 49 8.79 -3.82 -4.87
CA ASP A 49 10.01 -3.80 -5.69
C ASP A 49 11.09 -4.75 -5.15
N GLN A 50 11.30 -4.76 -3.82
CA GLN A 50 12.22 -5.70 -3.19
C GLN A 50 11.81 -7.16 -3.43
N TYR A 51 10.53 -7.48 -3.25
CA TYR A 51 9.98 -8.81 -3.50
C TYR A 51 10.22 -9.25 -4.96
N LEU A 52 9.94 -8.38 -5.93
CA LEU A 52 10.17 -8.68 -7.35
C LEU A 52 11.63 -8.95 -7.66
N ARG A 53 12.55 -8.17 -7.09
CA ARG A 53 14.01 -8.39 -7.24
C ARG A 53 14.43 -9.74 -6.67
N GLN A 54 13.94 -10.09 -5.48
CA GLN A 54 14.25 -11.38 -4.85
C GLN A 54 13.70 -12.56 -5.68
N MET A 55 12.46 -12.46 -6.14
CA MET A 55 11.85 -13.49 -7.00
C MET A 55 12.62 -13.67 -8.30
N ARG A 56 13.05 -12.57 -8.93
CA ARG A 56 13.87 -12.63 -10.15
C ARG A 56 15.19 -13.37 -9.90
N LEU A 57 15.89 -13.09 -8.81
CA LEU A 57 17.14 -13.79 -8.46
C LEU A 57 16.92 -15.30 -8.28
N ILE A 58 15.81 -15.69 -7.64
CA ILE A 58 15.46 -17.10 -7.44
C ILE A 58 15.18 -17.77 -8.78
N LEU A 59 14.36 -17.14 -9.63
CA LEU A 59 14.02 -17.67 -10.95
C LEU A 59 15.26 -17.79 -11.86
N ASP A 60 16.13 -16.77 -11.85
CA ASP A 60 17.39 -16.78 -12.61
C ASP A 60 18.34 -17.89 -12.14
N ALA A 61 18.36 -18.19 -10.83
CA ALA A 61 19.16 -19.30 -10.29
C ALA A 61 18.59 -20.67 -10.68
N LEU A 62 17.26 -20.83 -10.67
CA LEU A 62 16.58 -22.07 -11.06
C LEU A 62 16.64 -22.33 -12.57
N ALA A 63 16.75 -21.28 -13.39
CA ALA A 63 16.85 -21.39 -14.84
C ALA A 63 18.25 -21.77 -15.35
N LYS A 64 19.28 -21.73 -14.50
CA LYS A 64 20.62 -22.23 -14.86
C LYS A 64 20.63 -23.77 -14.76
N PRO A 65 21.11 -24.48 -15.80
CA PRO A 65 21.15 -25.94 -15.85
C PRO A 65 22.08 -26.55 -14.81
#